data_AF-A0A849HQV5-F1
#
_entry.id   AF-A0A849HQV5-F1
#
_cell.length_a   1.000
_cell.length_b   1.000
_cell.length_c   1.000
_cell.angle_alpha   90.00
_cell.angle_beta   90.00
_cell.angle_gamma   90.00
#
_symmetry.space_group_name_H-M   'P 1'
#
loop_
_entity.id
_entity.type
_entity.pdbx_description
1 polymer ?
#
loop_
_entity_poly.entity_id
_entity_poly.type
_entity_poly.pdbx_seq_one_letter_code
_entity_poly.pdbx_strand_id
1 'polypeptide(L)'
;MTLPPSSAPKGSAWEVLRAFLVLGLTSFGGPVAHFGYFRREFVENREWLSEHDYSGLLALCQFLPGPASSQTGFCIGMKRAGWRGG
;
A
#
# COMPACT_ATOMS: atom_id res chain seq x y z
N MET A 1 -22.81 -13.44 8.60
CA MET A 1 -22.90 -12.00 8.91
C MET A 1 -21.50 -11.41 8.75
N THR A 2 -21.11 -11.10 7.51
CA THR A 2 -19.79 -10.55 7.17
C THR A 2 -19.83 -9.04 7.36
N LEU A 3 -19.05 -8.52 8.31
CA LEU A 3 -18.92 -7.07 8.52
C LEU A 3 -18.37 -6.44 7.22
N PRO A 4 -18.95 -5.33 6.74
CA PRO A 4 -18.35 -4.60 5.63
C PRO A 4 -16.95 -4.11 6.03
N PRO A 5 -15.97 -4.12 5.11
CA PRO A 5 -14.64 -3.58 5.41
C PRO A 5 -14.80 -2.11 5.83
N SER A 6 -14.33 -1.80 7.05
CA SER A 6 -14.31 -0.43 7.58
C SER A 6 -13.51 0.43 6.62
N SER A 7 -14.21 1.27 5.86
CA SER A 7 -13.57 2.19 4.92
C SER A 7 -12.86 3.26 5.75
N ALA A 8 -11.54 3.11 5.94
CA ALA A 8 -10.73 4.12 6.59
C ALA A 8 -11.01 5.50 5.96
N PRO A 9 -11.11 6.58 6.75
CA PRO A 9 -11.41 7.92 6.23
C PRO A 9 -10.40 8.28 5.13
N LYS A 10 -10.88 8.89 4.03
CA LYS A 10 -10.05 9.27 2.87
C LYS A 10 -8.88 10.14 3.36
N GLY A 11 -7.67 9.63 3.14
CA GLY A 11 -6.44 10.35 3.48
C GLY A 11 -6.18 11.48 2.50
N SER A 12 -5.25 12.37 2.85
CA SER A 12 -4.81 13.42 1.93
C SER A 12 -3.73 12.92 0.99
N ALA A 13 -3.63 13.50 -0.21
CA ALA A 13 -2.52 13.24 -1.13
C ALA A 13 -1.15 13.51 -0.49
N TRP A 14 -1.09 14.49 0.41
CA TRP A 14 0.13 14.81 1.16
C TRP A 14 0.53 13.70 2.13
N GLU A 15 -0.44 13.06 2.77
CA GLU A 15 -0.22 11.90 3.65
C GLU A 15 0.38 10.72 2.86
N VAL A 16 -0.18 10.45 1.67
CA VAL A 16 0.31 9.43 0.73
C VAL A 16 1.73 9.76 0.27
N LEU A 17 1.95 10.98 -0.23
CA LEU A 17 3.27 11.42 -0.70
C LEU A 17 4.33 11.29 0.40
N ARG A 18 4.03 11.73 1.62
CA ARG A 18 4.97 11.63 2.74
C ARG A 18 5.30 10.18 3.10
N ALA A 19 4.31 9.29 3.09
CA ALA A 19 4.52 7.86 3.35
C ALA A 19 5.42 7.23 2.28
N PHE A 20 5.12 7.46 0.99
CA PHE A 20 5.91 6.94 -0.11
C PHE A 20 7.32 7.55 -0.18
N LEU A 21 7.49 8.82 0.18
CA LEU A 21 8.80 9.46 0.25
C LEU A 21 9.68 8.84 1.34
N VAL A 22 9.13 8.61 2.54
CA VAL A 22 9.84 7.93 3.62
C VAL A 22 10.21 6.51 3.22
N LEU A 23 9.27 5.76 2.65
CA LEU A 23 9.53 4.40 2.18
C LEU A 23 10.57 4.38 1.06
N GLY A 24 10.49 5.29 0.09
CA GLY A 24 11.47 5.38 -1.00
C GLY A 24 12.88 5.72 -0.52
N LEU A 25 13.00 6.48 0.57
CA LEU A 25 14.29 6.82 1.19
C LEU A 25 14.80 5.76 2.17
N THR A 26 13.95 4.85 2.64
CA THR A 26 14.31 3.84 3.67
C THR A 26 14.25 2.39 3.19
N SER A 27 13.63 2.12 2.04
CA SER A 27 13.49 0.76 1.49
C SER A 27 14.75 0.35 0.72
N PHE A 28 15.70 -0.27 1.42
CA PHE A 28 16.87 -0.93 0.82
C PHE A 28 16.80 -2.44 1.09
N GLY A 29 17.48 -3.27 0.29
CA GLY A 29 17.55 -4.72 0.54
C GLY A 29 16.73 -5.63 -0.37
N GLY A 30 16.38 -5.18 -1.58
CA GLY A 30 15.78 -6.03 -2.63
C GLY A 30 14.25 -6.16 -2.55
N PRO A 31 13.62 -6.90 -3.48
CA PRO A 31 12.17 -6.90 -3.67
C PRO A 31 11.37 -7.43 -2.47
N VAL A 32 11.89 -8.46 -1.79
CA VAL A 32 11.22 -9.06 -0.62
C VAL A 32 11.19 -8.07 0.56
N ALA A 33 12.27 -7.31 0.75
CA ALA A 33 12.33 -6.28 1.78
C ALA A 33 11.28 -5.18 1.55
N HIS A 34 11.09 -4.75 0.29
CA HIS A 34 10.06 -3.75 -0.07
C HIS A 34 8.65 -4.18 0.33
N PHE A 35 8.29 -5.47 0.14
CA PHE A 35 6.99 -5.97 0.60
C PHE A 35 6.89 -5.97 2.12
N GLY A 36 7.95 -6.35 2.82
CA GLY A 36 8.01 -6.22 4.29
C GLY A 36 7.79 -4.78 4.77
N TYR A 37 8.46 -3.80 4.15
CA TYR A 37 8.30 -2.38 4.49
C TYR A 37 6.89 -1.87 4.21
N PHE A 38 6.27 -2.29 3.10
CA PHE A 38 4.90 -1.89 2.77
C PHE A 38 3.88 -2.49 3.74
N ARG A 39 4.03 -3.75 4.13
CA ARG A 39 3.17 -4.36 5.16
C ARG A 39 3.30 -3.61 6.48
N ARG A 40 4.53 -3.41 6.95
CA ARG A 40 4.80 -2.70 8.21
C ARG A 40 4.20 -1.30 8.20
N GLU A 41 4.41 -0.54 7.13
CA GLU A 41 3.94 0.84 7.08
C GLU A 41 2.42 0.95 6.88
N PHE A 42 1.85 0.20 5.93
CA PHE A 42 0.45 0.39 5.54
C PHE A 42 -0.55 -0.51 6.28
N VAL A 43 -0.09 -1.60 6.90
CA VAL A 43 -0.91 -2.50 7.72
C VAL A 43 -0.67 -2.27 9.21
N GLU A 44 0.58 -2.33 9.68
CA GLU A 44 0.89 -2.23 11.13
C GLU A 44 0.88 -0.78 11.64
N ASN A 45 1.60 0.14 10.98
CA ASN A 45 1.80 1.49 11.51
C ASN A 45 0.61 2.42 11.23
N ARG A 46 0.06 2.37 10.01
CA ARG A 46 -0.97 3.31 9.55
C ARG A 46 -2.36 2.71 9.47
N GLU A 47 -2.47 1.38 9.49
CA GLU A 47 -3.75 0.65 9.41
C GLU A 47 -4.62 1.08 8.20
N TRP A 48 -3.97 1.40 7.06
CA TRP A 48 -4.68 1.76 5.83
C TRP A 48 -5.29 0.55 5.12
N LEU A 49 -4.70 -0.63 5.34
CA LEU A 49 -5.11 -1.90 4.75
C LEU A 49 -5.14 -2.96 5.84
N SER A 50 -6.06 -3.90 5.73
CA SER A 50 -5.98 -5.14 6.51
C SER A 50 -4.89 -6.07 5.95
N GLU A 51 -4.42 -7.02 6.76
CA GLU A 51 -3.55 -8.13 6.33
C GLU A 51 -4.08 -8.84 5.08
N HIS A 52 -5.40 -9.06 5.04
CA HIS A 52 -6.07 -9.72 3.91
C HIS A 52 -6.06 -8.82 2.67
N ASP A 53 -6.38 -7.53 2.81
CA ASP A 53 -6.35 -6.59 1.70
C ASP A 53 -4.95 -6.46 1.11
N TYR A 54 -3.93 -6.41 1.96
CA TYR A 54 -2.54 -6.28 1.54
C TYR A 54 -2.05 -7.55 0.80
N SER A 55 -2.30 -8.74 1.36
CA SER A 55 -1.91 -10.01 0.72
C SER A 55 -2.64 -10.23 -0.61
N GLY A 56 -3.94 -9.92 -0.69
CA GLY A 56 -4.70 -9.97 -1.93
C GLY A 56 -4.17 -9.00 -2.99
N LEU A 57 -3.86 -7.76 -2.58
CA LEU A 57 -3.26 -6.76 -3.46
C LEU A 57 -1.90 -7.21 -3.99
N LEU A 58 -1.05 -7.73 -3.11
CA LEU A 58 0.27 -8.21 -3.46
C LEU A 58 0.19 -9.38 -4.45
N ALA A 59 -0.72 -10.35 -4.22
CA ALA A 59 -0.93 -11.46 -5.12
C ALA A 59 -1.40 -11.00 -6.52
N LEU A 60 -2.31 -10.02 -6.58
CA LEU A 60 -2.76 -9.42 -7.84
C LEU A 60 -1.62 -8.71 -8.58
N CYS A 61 -0.81 -7.91 -7.88
CA CYS A 61 0.32 -7.21 -8.49
C CYS A 61 1.46 -8.13 -8.94
N GLN A 62 1.60 -9.31 -8.32
CA GLN A 62 2.54 -10.35 -8.77
C GLN A 62 2.01 -11.14 -9.97
N PHE A 63 0.69 -11.25 -10.10
CA PHE A 63 0.05 -11.89 -11.23
C PHE A 63 0.08 -11.03 -12.50
N LEU A 64 -0.01 -9.71 -12.36
CA LEU A 64 -0.03 -8.77 -13.48
C LEU A 64 1.38 -8.53 -14.07
N PRO A 65 1.50 -8.34 -15.40
CA PRO A 65 2.78 -8.03 -16.02
C PRO A 65 3.28 -6.64 -15.57
N GLY A 66 4.49 -6.58 -15.03
CA GLY A 66 5.16 -5.34 -14.63
C GLY A 66 5.81 -5.42 -13.25
N PRO A 67 6.42 -4.32 -12.76
CA PRO A 67 7.03 -4.28 -11.44
C PRO A 67 5.96 -4.27 -10.34
N ALA A 68 5.83 -5.40 -9.64
CA ALA A 68 4.82 -5.59 -8.59
C ALA A 68 4.90 -4.53 -7.48
N SER A 69 6.09 -4.03 -7.12
CA SER A 69 6.24 -2.98 -6.09
C SER A 69 5.55 -1.66 -6.49
N SER A 70 5.77 -1.20 -7.73
CA SER A 70 5.17 0.04 -8.23
C SER A 70 3.65 -0.08 -8.38
N GLN A 71 3.17 -1.23 -8.86
CA GLN A 71 1.73 -1.50 -8.96
C GLN A 71 1.07 -1.53 -7.58
N THR A 72 1.72 -2.18 -6.61
CA THR A 72 1.25 -2.24 -5.22
C THR A 72 1.18 -0.83 -4.65
N GLY A 73 2.24 -0.02 -4.80
CA GLY A 73 2.29 1.35 -4.32
C GLY A 73 1.20 2.24 -4.92
N PHE A 74 1.04 2.21 -6.25
CA PHE A 74 0.01 2.96 -6.96
C PHE A 74 -1.40 2.59 -6.48
N CYS A 75 -1.68 1.30 -6.32
CA CYS A 75 -3.01 0.86 -5.88
C CYS A 75 -3.31 1.24 -4.42
N ILE A 76 -2.30 1.21 -3.54
CA ILE A 76 -2.41 1.69 -2.15
C ILE A 76 -2.69 3.20 -2.13
N GLY A 77 -1.94 3.98 -2.90
CA GLY A 77 -2.12 5.43 -3.00
C GLY A 77 -3.50 5.81 -3.54
N MET A 78 -3.97 5.13 -4.60
CA MET A 78 -5.33 5.29 -5.11
C MET A 78 -6.40 4.90 -4.10
N LYS A 79 -6.24 3.79 -3.36
CA LYS A 79 -7.17 3.38 -2.30
C LYS A 79 -7.25 4.43 -1.19
N ARG A 80 -6.13 5.06 -0.82
CA ARG A 80 -6.07 6.02 0.29
C ARG A 80 -6.57 7.42 -0.05
N ALA A 81 -6.18 7.98 -1.20
CA ALA A 81 -6.45 9.37 -1.57
C ALA A 81 -7.16 9.55 -2.93
N GLY A 82 -7.67 8.47 -3.53
CA GLY A 82 -8.31 8.49 -4.84
C GLY A 82 -7.33 8.88 -5.96
N TRP A 83 -7.81 9.54 -7.01
CA TRP A 83 -6.97 10.03 -8.12
C TRP A 83 -5.83 10.96 -7.71
N ARG A 84 -5.88 11.56 -6.52
CA ARG A 84 -4.81 12.44 -6.02
C ARG A 84 -3.68 11.67 -5.34
N GLY A 85 -3.84 10.37 -5.12
CA GLY A 85 -2.83 9.50 -4.52
C GLY A 85 -2.22 8.46 -5.45
N GLY A 86 -2.72 8.35 -6.69
CA GLY A 86 -2.12 7.53 -7.75
C GLY A 86 -1.11 8.34 -8.54
#